data_AF-A0A354AUW1-F1
#
_entry.id   AF-A0A354AUW1-F1
#
_cell.length_a   1.000
_cell.length_b   1.000
_cell.length_c   1.000
_cell.angle_alpha   90.00
_cell.angle_beta   90.00
_cell.angle_gamma   90.00
#
_symmetry.space_group_name_H-M   'P 1'
#
loop_
_entity.id
_entity.type
_entity.pdbx_description
1 polymer ?
#
loop_
_entity_poly.entity_id
_entity_poly.type
_entity_poly.pdbx_seq_one_letter_code
_entity_poly.pdbx_strand_id
1 'polypeptide(L)'
;MKNHEIADKITKAAINHFGEKLASVLLYGSSLSARRLPNDLDIIVVLKERESPEDLSFLRFERSKYDIEIDLQIINIPDIHSDSFAHDTHGQFVISFLHHANPIYGKNPFLDFFPKYTQRVTSVIQKAQYYYFRAKRLQANDVHPGNQQDFSFHRKKLILMLSDFWLVYSGKVDTLDEPEELNHVISILTRKSPYSGEVNFLLDDSLSFNWGNIFSLYQKYYFAILDILRPAAQTNISFVGDIYTESHVIGSNKLMIIASGCPSDYDEREMIHFLHIRGYDVVNFHYTATGKSKGTKFKLPQNDLLDVLSACKKQYEGVSVIANSYGGYAALALRNHIQLQINKIIAISPVVDFKKVQNISTLPKYLSENHPGWYRFEKQEFANFLQNAPKIDNNHPKNTIIIHGKFDEQIKIDDIENYCKNFSIELKPLKSSHLSLNRLTRENLDVLDGIL
;
A
#
# COMPACT_ATOMS: atom_id res chain seq x y z
N MET A 1 13.88 27.64 -10.20
CA MET A 1 13.18 28.84 -10.70
C MET A 1 12.84 28.72 -12.19
N LYS A 2 13.82 28.50 -13.09
CA LYS A 2 13.56 28.38 -14.56
C LYS A 2 12.49 27.34 -14.96
N ASN A 3 12.47 26.15 -14.34
CA ASN A 3 11.51 25.09 -14.69
C ASN A 3 10.06 25.46 -14.32
N HIS A 4 9.85 26.15 -13.20
CA HIS A 4 8.51 26.61 -12.79
C HIS A 4 7.99 27.69 -13.74
N GLU A 5 8.85 28.62 -14.17
CA GLU A 5 8.46 29.63 -15.17
C GLU A 5 8.07 29.01 -16.52
N ILE A 6 8.78 27.96 -16.95
CA ILE A 6 8.43 27.21 -18.17
C ILE A 6 7.09 26.49 -17.97
N ALA A 7 6.89 25.85 -16.83
CA ALA A 7 5.64 25.18 -16.52
C ALA A 7 4.44 26.14 -16.46
N ASP A 8 4.62 27.34 -15.92
CA ASP A 8 3.60 28.40 -15.93
C ASP A 8 3.27 28.88 -17.34
N LYS A 9 4.28 29.02 -18.22
CA LYS A 9 4.07 29.39 -19.62
C LYS A 9 3.31 28.31 -20.38
N ILE A 10 3.67 27.04 -20.21
CA ILE A 10 2.96 25.89 -20.80
C ILE A 10 1.52 25.83 -20.27
N THR A 11 1.33 26.04 -18.96
CA THR A 11 0.01 26.07 -18.33
C THR A 11 -0.88 27.15 -18.93
N LYS A 12 -0.36 28.38 -19.11
CA LYS A 12 -1.09 29.47 -19.77
C LYS A 12 -1.45 29.14 -21.22
N ALA A 13 -0.52 28.54 -21.96
CA ALA A 13 -0.79 28.10 -23.33
C ALA A 13 -1.89 27.03 -23.36
N ALA A 14 -1.85 26.06 -22.44
CA ALA A 14 -2.86 25.01 -22.31
C ALA A 14 -4.24 25.60 -21.96
N ILE A 15 -4.32 26.54 -21.02
CA ILE A 15 -5.58 27.21 -20.68
C ILE A 15 -6.18 27.89 -21.91
N ASN A 16 -5.36 28.60 -22.69
CA ASN A 16 -5.84 29.29 -23.89
C ASN A 16 -6.29 28.33 -25.00
N HIS A 17 -5.60 27.21 -25.18
CA HIS A 17 -5.90 26.24 -26.24
C HIS A 17 -7.10 25.35 -25.88
N PHE A 18 -7.13 24.78 -24.68
CA PHE A 18 -8.14 23.80 -24.27
C PHE A 18 -9.40 24.42 -23.68
N GLY A 19 -9.32 25.64 -23.11
CA GLY A 19 -10.45 26.33 -22.49
C GLY A 19 -11.18 25.46 -21.47
N GLU A 20 -12.49 25.29 -21.65
CA GLU A 20 -13.34 24.51 -20.73
C GLU A 20 -13.02 23.01 -20.70
N LYS A 21 -12.34 22.48 -21.73
CA LYS A 21 -11.93 21.07 -21.78
C LYS A 21 -10.83 20.76 -20.77
N LEU A 22 -10.05 21.75 -20.35
CA LEU A 22 -8.95 21.58 -19.40
C LEU A 22 -9.49 21.32 -17.98
N ALA A 23 -9.12 20.18 -17.41
CA ALA A 23 -9.43 19.86 -16.02
C ALA A 23 -8.32 20.34 -15.07
N SER A 24 -7.07 20.01 -15.38
CA SER A 24 -5.91 20.39 -14.57
C SER A 24 -4.61 20.35 -15.36
N VAL A 25 -3.57 21.01 -14.83
CA VAL A 25 -2.17 20.86 -15.28
C VAL A 25 -1.34 20.53 -14.05
N LEU A 26 -0.61 19.41 -14.12
CA LEU A 26 0.11 18.82 -12.99
C LEU A 26 1.61 18.75 -13.29
N LEU A 27 2.43 19.13 -12.31
CA LEU A 27 3.86 18.81 -12.26
C LEU A 27 4.06 17.53 -11.48
N TYR A 28 4.86 16.61 -12.01
CA TYR A 28 5.16 15.35 -11.34
C TYR A 28 6.63 14.93 -11.54
N GLY A 29 6.99 13.75 -11.03
CA GLY A 29 8.25 13.08 -11.36
C GLY A 29 9.50 13.83 -10.89
N SER A 30 10.53 13.89 -11.75
CA SER A 30 11.81 14.51 -11.42
C SER A 30 11.68 16.02 -11.17
N SER A 31 10.65 16.65 -11.72
CA SER A 31 10.31 18.07 -11.49
C SER A 31 10.02 18.39 -10.02
N LEU A 32 9.59 17.39 -9.25
CA LEU A 32 9.33 17.50 -7.82
C LEU A 32 10.51 17.03 -6.96
N SER A 33 11.50 16.36 -7.58
CA SER A 33 12.68 15.87 -6.85
C SER A 33 13.64 17.02 -6.51
N ALA A 34 14.20 16.99 -5.30
CA ALA A 34 15.19 17.97 -4.82
C ALA A 34 16.58 17.80 -5.45
N ARG A 35 16.69 17.02 -6.54
CA ARG A 35 17.92 16.91 -7.31
C ARG A 35 18.39 18.30 -7.68
N ARG A 36 19.67 18.58 -7.41
CA ARG A 36 20.23 19.95 -7.35
C ARG A 36 19.85 20.83 -8.55
N LEU A 37 19.60 20.26 -9.74
CA LEU A 37 18.90 20.90 -10.85
C LEU A 37 18.25 19.80 -11.72
N PRO A 38 16.91 19.60 -11.72
CA PRO A 38 16.29 18.72 -12.71
C PRO A 38 16.45 19.36 -14.09
N ASN A 39 17.17 18.69 -14.99
CA ASN A 39 17.34 19.10 -16.39
C ASN A 39 16.12 18.75 -17.25
N ASP A 40 15.18 17.98 -16.69
CA ASP A 40 13.92 17.58 -17.27
C ASP A 40 12.72 18.23 -16.54
N LEU A 41 11.60 18.32 -17.26
CA LEU A 41 10.33 18.85 -16.79
C LEU A 41 9.19 17.92 -17.21
N ASP A 42 8.57 17.29 -16.22
CA ASP A 42 7.45 16.35 -16.41
C ASP A 42 6.13 17.07 -16.12
N ILE A 43 5.31 17.26 -17.16
CA ILE A 43 4.01 17.93 -17.09
C ILE A 43 2.93 17.00 -17.64
N ILE A 44 1.83 16.91 -16.89
CA ILE A 44 0.60 16.26 -17.34
C ILE A 44 -0.49 17.31 -17.53
N VAL A 45 -1.06 17.33 -18.73
CA VAL A 45 -2.29 18.07 -19.06
C VAL A 45 -3.45 17.09 -18.92
N VAL A 46 -4.39 17.37 -18.00
CA VAL A 46 -5.58 16.53 -17.83
C VAL A 46 -6.78 17.19 -18.51
N LEU A 47 -7.44 16.46 -19.41
CA LEU A 47 -8.66 16.88 -20.08
C LEU A 47 -9.91 16.21 -19.49
N LYS A 48 -11.04 16.91 -19.56
CA LYS A 48 -12.37 16.38 -19.16
C LYS A 48 -12.94 15.39 -20.17
N GLU A 49 -12.48 15.47 -21.41
CA GLU A 49 -12.90 14.64 -22.54
C GLU A 49 -11.67 14.20 -23.34
N ARG A 50 -11.84 13.26 -24.28
CA ARG A 50 -10.73 12.71 -25.07
C ARG A 50 -10.12 13.76 -25.99
N GLU A 51 -8.80 13.72 -26.12
CA GLU A 51 -8.03 14.61 -26.96
C GLU A 51 -8.29 14.39 -28.45
N SER A 52 -8.14 15.45 -29.25
CA SER A 52 -8.14 15.38 -30.71
C SER A 52 -6.71 15.33 -31.28
N PRO A 53 -6.52 15.00 -32.58
CA PRO A 53 -5.22 15.10 -33.24
C PRO A 53 -4.59 16.51 -33.18
N GLU A 54 -5.42 17.54 -33.18
CA GLU A 54 -4.99 18.94 -33.04
C GLU A 54 -4.43 19.22 -31.65
N ASP A 55 -5.03 18.65 -30.61
CA ASP A 55 -4.56 18.73 -29.21
C ASP A 55 -3.16 18.12 -29.05
N LEU A 56 -2.92 16.96 -29.66
CA LEU A 56 -1.60 16.32 -29.68
C LEU A 56 -0.57 17.17 -30.45
N SER A 57 -1.00 17.83 -31.52
CA SER A 57 -0.15 18.72 -32.31
C SER A 57 0.24 19.97 -31.52
N PHE A 58 -0.69 20.52 -30.74
CA PHE A 58 -0.44 21.63 -29.81
C PHE A 58 0.67 21.28 -28.80
N LEU A 59 0.59 20.11 -28.14
CA LEU A 59 1.60 19.73 -27.14
C LEU A 59 3.00 19.60 -27.74
N ARG A 60 3.11 19.01 -28.95
CA ARG A 60 4.38 18.93 -29.67
C ARG A 60 4.95 20.30 -30.00
N PHE A 61 4.09 21.21 -30.46
CA PHE A 61 4.48 22.59 -30.76
C PHE A 61 4.94 23.34 -29.50
N GLU A 62 4.18 23.27 -28.41
CA GLU A 62 4.56 23.92 -27.15
C GLU A 62 5.88 23.39 -26.60
N ARG A 63 6.08 22.07 -26.61
CA ARG A 63 7.36 21.46 -26.20
C ARG A 63 8.54 22.02 -27.00
N SER A 64 8.41 22.19 -28.32
CA SER A 64 9.51 22.65 -29.18
C SER A 64 10.00 24.09 -28.92
N LYS A 65 9.27 24.88 -28.12
CA LYS A 65 9.65 26.26 -27.80
C LYS A 65 10.75 26.36 -26.74
N TYR A 66 11.09 25.26 -26.08
CA TYR A 66 11.98 25.26 -24.93
C TYR A 66 13.18 24.36 -25.17
N ASP A 67 14.36 24.85 -24.79
CA ASP A 67 15.64 24.15 -24.89
C ASP A 67 15.92 23.34 -23.61
N ILE A 68 14.92 22.59 -23.16
CA ILE A 68 15.03 21.64 -22.04
C ILE A 68 14.26 20.37 -22.38
N GLU A 69 14.58 19.26 -21.71
CA GLU A 69 13.83 18.02 -21.87
C GLU A 69 12.46 18.18 -21.18
N ILE A 70 11.37 18.20 -21.96
CA ILE A 70 10.01 18.25 -21.41
C ILE A 70 9.28 16.95 -21.76
N ASP A 71 8.90 16.19 -20.73
CA ASP A 71 7.94 15.11 -20.85
C ASP A 71 6.53 15.67 -20.67
N LEU A 72 5.96 16.13 -21.78
CA LEU A 72 4.63 16.71 -21.83
C LEU A 72 3.62 15.66 -22.27
N GLN A 73 2.71 15.30 -21.37
CA GLN A 73 1.75 14.22 -21.54
C GLN A 73 0.31 14.72 -21.44
N ILE A 74 -0.61 13.99 -22.07
CA ILE A 74 -2.05 14.22 -21.99
C ILE A 74 -2.74 13.01 -21.38
N ILE A 75 -3.66 13.25 -20.45
CA ILE A 75 -4.51 12.21 -19.86
C ILE A 75 -5.95 12.72 -19.86
N ASN A 76 -6.91 11.85 -20.16
CA ASN A 76 -8.32 12.22 -20.11
C ASN A 76 -8.99 11.60 -18.88
N ILE A 77 -9.82 12.39 -18.18
CA ILE A 77 -10.62 11.90 -17.04
C ILE A 77 -11.42 10.63 -17.40
N PRO A 78 -12.06 10.51 -18.57
CA PRO A 78 -12.78 9.28 -18.93
C PRO A 78 -11.94 8.01 -18.96
N ASP A 79 -10.61 8.12 -19.10
CA ASP A 79 -9.70 6.98 -19.15
C ASP A 79 -9.08 6.66 -17.77
N ILE A 80 -9.28 7.52 -16.76
CA ILE A 80 -8.81 7.30 -15.38
C ILE A 80 -9.77 6.34 -14.66
N HIS A 81 -9.35 5.08 -14.56
CA HIS A 81 -10.04 4.06 -13.78
C HIS A 81 -9.10 3.49 -12.71
N SER A 82 -9.51 3.47 -11.44
CA SER A 82 -8.66 3.08 -10.29
C SER A 82 -8.02 1.70 -10.42
N ASP A 83 -8.71 0.79 -11.12
CA ASP A 83 -8.34 -0.62 -11.19
C ASP A 83 -7.55 -0.99 -12.45
N SER A 84 -7.48 -0.09 -13.43
CA SER A 84 -6.89 -0.39 -14.75
C SER A 84 -6.02 0.70 -15.33
N PHE A 85 -6.04 1.92 -14.78
CA PHE A 85 -5.24 3.02 -15.30
C PHE A 85 -3.75 2.71 -15.14
N ALA A 86 -3.08 2.56 -16.28
CA ALA A 86 -1.66 2.33 -16.39
C ALA A 86 -1.09 3.34 -17.38
N HIS A 87 0.08 3.88 -17.09
CA HIS A 87 0.70 4.87 -17.96
C HIS A 87 2.18 4.57 -18.21
N ASP A 88 2.52 4.50 -19.51
CA ASP A 88 3.86 4.18 -20.01
C ASP A 88 4.49 2.95 -19.29
N THR A 89 5.76 3.04 -18.90
CA THR A 89 6.53 2.00 -18.22
C THR A 89 6.23 1.94 -16.72
N HIS A 90 5.44 2.87 -16.19
CA HIS A 90 5.08 2.94 -14.77
C HIS A 90 3.92 2.01 -14.40
N GLY A 91 3.18 1.48 -15.38
CA GLY A 91 2.04 0.62 -15.10
C GLY A 91 1.03 1.31 -14.18
N GLN A 92 0.41 0.56 -13.27
CA GLN A 92 -0.67 1.06 -12.41
C GLN A 92 -0.18 1.80 -11.16
N PHE A 93 1.10 1.64 -10.76
CA PHE A 93 1.63 2.41 -9.62
C PHE A 93 1.86 3.88 -9.96
N VAL A 94 1.78 4.28 -11.24
CA VAL A 94 1.87 5.69 -11.65
C VAL A 94 0.93 6.58 -10.85
N ILE A 95 -0.26 6.08 -10.49
CA ILE A 95 -1.23 6.82 -9.69
C ILE A 95 -0.63 7.27 -8.34
N SER A 96 0.22 6.45 -7.72
CA SER A 96 0.90 6.81 -6.47
C SER A 96 1.86 8.00 -6.63
N PHE A 97 2.50 8.14 -7.80
CA PHE A 97 3.27 9.35 -8.12
C PHE A 97 2.35 10.53 -8.41
N LEU A 98 1.26 10.30 -9.14
CA LEU A 98 0.30 11.35 -9.50
C LEU A 98 -0.49 11.89 -8.30
N HIS A 99 -0.65 11.12 -7.22
CA HIS A 99 -1.17 11.63 -5.94
C HIS A 99 -0.33 12.76 -5.38
N HIS A 100 0.98 12.68 -5.57
CA HIS A 100 1.94 13.67 -5.09
C HIS A 100 2.22 14.76 -6.13
N ALA A 101 1.57 14.70 -7.30
CA ALA A 101 1.74 15.71 -8.34
C ALA A 101 1.24 17.08 -7.85
N ASN A 102 2.03 18.12 -8.11
CA ASN A 102 1.70 19.49 -7.75
C ASN A 102 0.78 20.11 -8.83
N PRO A 103 -0.47 20.46 -8.52
CA PRO A 103 -1.35 21.11 -9.49
C PRO A 103 -0.93 22.58 -9.69
N ILE A 104 -0.50 22.92 -10.91
CA ILE A 104 -0.30 24.33 -11.31
C ILE A 104 -1.65 24.97 -11.66
N TYR A 105 -2.55 24.18 -12.24
CA TYR A 105 -3.90 24.59 -12.59
C TYR A 105 -4.92 23.50 -12.26
N GLY A 106 -6.11 23.89 -11.81
CA GLY A 106 -7.21 22.98 -11.49
C GLY A 106 -7.00 22.16 -10.22
N LYS A 107 -7.82 21.12 -10.04
CA LYS A 107 -7.66 20.14 -8.94
C LYS A 107 -6.98 18.90 -9.48
N ASN A 108 -6.10 18.30 -8.67
CA ASN A 108 -5.51 17.01 -9.01
C ASN A 108 -6.61 15.92 -8.99
N PRO A 109 -6.96 15.33 -10.14
CA PRO A 109 -8.05 14.35 -10.22
C PRO A 109 -7.63 13.01 -9.63
N PHE A 110 -6.34 12.75 -9.42
CA PHE A 110 -5.87 11.45 -8.98
C PHE A 110 -6.06 11.22 -7.47
N LEU A 111 -6.29 12.26 -6.65
CA LEU A 111 -6.30 12.16 -5.18
C LEU A 111 -7.24 11.10 -4.59
N ASP A 112 -8.29 10.72 -5.31
CA ASP A 112 -9.29 9.75 -4.88
C ASP A 112 -9.07 8.34 -5.47
N PHE A 113 -7.97 8.10 -6.20
CA PHE A 113 -7.71 6.85 -6.91
C PHE A 113 -6.63 6.01 -6.25
N PHE A 114 -6.98 4.88 -5.65
CA PHE A 114 -5.98 4.05 -4.97
C PHE A 114 -5.82 2.68 -5.65
N PRO A 115 -4.74 2.45 -6.44
CA PRO A 115 -4.55 1.18 -7.10
C PRO A 115 -4.38 0.05 -6.06
N LYS A 116 -4.81 -1.15 -6.42
CA LYS A 116 -4.68 -2.32 -5.53
C LYS A 116 -3.21 -2.53 -5.18
N TYR A 117 -2.94 -2.96 -3.95
CA TYR A 117 -1.56 -3.20 -3.52
C TYR A 117 -0.83 -4.21 -4.42
N THR A 118 -1.51 -5.31 -4.77
CA THR A 118 -1.00 -6.36 -5.66
C THR A 118 -0.72 -5.87 -7.09
N GLN A 119 -1.48 -4.89 -7.56
CA GLN A 119 -1.27 -4.24 -8.86
C GLN A 119 -0.02 -3.37 -8.87
N ARG A 120 0.22 -2.63 -7.78
CA ARG A 120 1.47 -1.87 -7.60
C ARG A 120 2.69 -2.79 -7.60
N VAL A 121 2.62 -3.87 -6.82
CA VAL A 121 3.67 -4.92 -6.80
C VAL A 121 3.95 -5.47 -8.20
N THR A 122 2.89 -5.88 -8.92
CA THR A 122 3.02 -6.46 -10.26
C THR A 122 3.70 -5.48 -11.22
N SER A 123 3.30 -4.21 -11.17
CA SER A 123 3.84 -3.15 -12.03
C SER A 123 5.34 -2.89 -11.74
N VAL A 124 5.75 -2.87 -10.47
CA VAL A 124 7.17 -2.72 -10.10
C VAL A 124 8.01 -3.91 -10.57
N ILE A 125 7.52 -5.14 -10.38
CA ILE A 125 8.19 -6.35 -10.87
C ILE A 125 8.37 -6.30 -12.39
N GLN A 126 7.32 -5.94 -13.14
CA GLN A 126 7.38 -5.84 -14.60
C GLN A 126 8.37 -4.76 -15.07
N LYS A 127 8.39 -3.60 -14.42
CA LYS A 127 9.32 -2.51 -14.74
C LYS A 127 10.77 -2.88 -14.41
N ALA A 128 11.01 -3.49 -13.26
CA ALA A 128 12.32 -4.03 -12.88
C ALA A 128 12.80 -5.11 -13.88
N GLN A 129 11.90 -6.00 -14.30
CA GLN A 129 12.15 -7.00 -15.34
C GLN A 129 12.54 -6.32 -16.66
N TYR A 130 11.76 -5.35 -17.13
CA TYR A 130 12.04 -4.61 -18.35
C TYR A 130 13.45 -3.99 -18.34
N TYR A 131 13.83 -3.31 -17.24
CA TYR A 131 15.16 -2.72 -17.11
C TYR A 131 16.29 -3.76 -17.08
N TYR A 132 16.13 -4.83 -16.31
CA TYR A 132 17.13 -5.91 -16.27
C TYR A 132 17.32 -6.60 -17.62
N PHE A 133 16.23 -6.94 -18.32
CA PHE A 133 16.32 -7.60 -19.62
C PHE A 133 16.88 -6.68 -20.71
N ARG A 134 16.60 -5.37 -20.65
CA ARG A 134 17.25 -4.39 -21.51
C ARG A 134 18.76 -4.33 -21.26
N ALA A 135 19.20 -4.28 -20.00
CA ALA A 135 20.62 -4.33 -19.65
C ALA A 135 21.25 -5.66 -20.11
N LYS A 136 20.57 -6.80 -19.90
CA LYS A 136 21.04 -8.12 -20.34
C LYS A 136 21.24 -8.19 -21.86
N ARG A 137 20.36 -7.56 -22.65
CA ARG A 137 20.52 -7.48 -24.11
C ARG A 137 21.75 -6.67 -24.52
N LEU A 138 22.00 -5.54 -23.85
CA LEU A 138 23.21 -4.73 -24.09
C LEU A 138 24.48 -5.53 -23.76
N GLN A 139 24.48 -6.25 -22.62
CA GLN A 139 25.56 -7.14 -22.22
C GLN A 139 25.80 -8.27 -23.23
N ALA A 140 24.75 -8.85 -23.80
CA ALA A 140 24.86 -9.95 -24.77
C ALA A 140 25.35 -9.49 -26.15
N ASN A 141 25.06 -8.25 -26.53
CA ASN A 141 25.45 -7.68 -27.82
C ASN A 141 26.81 -6.96 -27.79
N ASP A 142 27.53 -6.99 -26.67
CA ASP A 142 28.77 -6.23 -26.46
C ASP A 142 28.61 -4.72 -26.71
N VAL A 143 27.38 -4.21 -26.57
CA VAL A 143 27.07 -2.78 -26.69
C VAL A 143 27.24 -2.16 -25.33
N HIS A 144 28.46 -1.69 -25.06
CA HIS A 144 28.79 -1.05 -23.80
C HIS A 144 28.57 0.46 -23.86
N PRO A 145 28.06 1.06 -22.77
CA PRO A 145 28.13 2.50 -22.55
C PRO A 145 29.55 3.02 -22.84
N GLY A 146 29.67 3.94 -23.79
CA GLY A 146 30.97 4.46 -24.24
C GLY A 146 31.32 5.80 -23.62
N ASN A 147 30.34 6.50 -23.03
CA ASN A 147 30.48 7.85 -22.51
C ASN A 147 29.75 8.03 -21.16
N GLN A 148 30.00 9.16 -20.50
CA GLN A 148 29.36 9.51 -19.21
C GLN A 148 27.84 9.63 -19.31
N GLN A 149 27.30 10.06 -20.46
CA GLN A 149 25.87 10.23 -20.66
C GLN A 149 25.13 8.88 -20.61
N ASP A 150 25.74 7.83 -21.18
CA ASP A 150 25.24 6.46 -21.13
C ASP A 150 25.21 5.91 -19.69
N PHE A 151 26.24 6.21 -18.88
CA PHE A 151 26.26 5.82 -17.46
C PHE A 151 25.21 6.54 -16.63
N SER A 152 24.99 7.84 -16.87
CA SER A 152 23.93 8.61 -16.22
C SER A 152 22.54 8.00 -16.48
N PHE A 153 22.29 7.54 -17.71
CA PHE A 153 21.05 6.83 -18.04
C PHE A 153 20.86 5.57 -17.18
N HIS A 154 21.88 4.71 -17.09
CA HIS A 154 21.80 3.47 -16.32
C HIS A 154 21.64 3.71 -14.82
N ARG A 155 22.36 4.70 -14.29
CA ARG A 155 22.19 5.16 -12.92
C ARG A 155 20.74 5.59 -12.64
N LYS A 156 20.17 6.45 -13.49
CA LYS A 156 18.76 6.88 -13.37
C LYS A 156 17.83 5.67 -13.30
N LYS A 157 18.03 4.65 -14.13
CA LYS A 157 17.18 3.44 -14.12
C LYS A 157 17.37 2.57 -12.87
N LEU A 158 18.59 2.43 -12.35
CA LEU A 158 18.84 1.70 -11.10
C LEU A 158 18.21 2.41 -9.90
N ILE A 159 18.34 3.74 -9.81
CA ILE A 159 17.67 4.53 -8.76
C ILE A 159 16.15 4.39 -8.87
N LEU A 160 15.60 4.42 -10.09
CA LEU A 160 14.17 4.20 -10.31
C LEU A 160 13.74 2.81 -9.81
N MET A 161 14.51 1.74 -10.05
CA MET A 161 14.19 0.42 -9.49
C MET A 161 14.13 0.43 -7.95
N LEU A 162 15.07 1.13 -7.31
CA LEU A 162 15.10 1.26 -5.84
C LEU A 162 13.94 2.11 -5.31
N SER A 163 13.63 3.23 -5.96
CA SER A 163 12.53 4.13 -5.60
C SER A 163 11.17 3.47 -5.81
N ASP A 164 10.97 2.78 -6.94
CA ASP A 164 9.75 2.03 -7.24
C ASP A 164 9.55 0.88 -6.24
N PHE A 165 10.63 0.14 -5.90
CA PHE A 165 10.60 -0.85 -4.82
C PHE A 165 10.21 -0.20 -3.50
N TRP A 166 10.86 0.91 -3.13
CA TRP A 166 10.64 1.58 -1.86
C TRP A 166 9.22 2.13 -1.73
N LEU A 167 8.63 2.61 -2.81
CA LEU A 167 7.24 3.03 -2.86
C LEU A 167 6.27 1.89 -2.55
N VAL A 168 6.50 0.70 -3.13
CA VAL A 168 5.66 -0.47 -2.86
C VAL A 168 5.93 -1.08 -1.49
N TYR A 169 7.18 -0.98 -1.03
CA TYR A 169 7.57 -1.39 0.29
C TYR A 169 6.96 -0.43 1.32
N SER A 170 7.46 0.79 1.45
CA SER A 170 7.09 1.75 2.50
C SER A 170 5.80 2.55 2.26
N GLY A 171 5.30 2.63 1.02
CA GLY A 171 4.20 3.54 0.68
C GLY A 171 4.62 4.99 0.44
N LYS A 172 5.90 5.33 0.57
CA LYS A 172 6.43 6.68 0.42
C LYS A 172 7.07 6.89 -0.95
N VAL A 173 6.86 8.08 -1.50
CA VAL A 173 7.59 8.56 -2.68
C VAL A 173 8.80 9.35 -2.19
N ASP A 174 9.94 8.67 -2.06
CA ASP A 174 11.18 9.30 -1.60
C ASP A 174 12.15 9.56 -2.76
N THR A 175 12.77 10.74 -2.72
CA THR A 175 13.83 11.15 -3.63
C THR A 175 15.13 10.60 -3.08
N LEU A 176 15.54 9.40 -3.52
CA LEU A 176 16.73 8.69 -3.04
C LEU A 176 18.03 9.38 -3.49
N ASP A 177 18.28 10.56 -2.93
CA ASP A 177 19.33 11.49 -3.33
C ASP A 177 20.40 11.63 -2.24
N GLU A 178 20.19 11.08 -1.04
CA GLU A 178 21.17 11.06 0.05
C GLU A 178 21.79 9.66 0.28
N PRO A 179 23.08 9.57 0.68
CA PRO A 179 23.75 8.29 0.92
C PRO A 179 23.04 7.42 1.97
N GLU A 180 22.56 8.01 3.06
CA GLU A 180 21.88 7.31 4.14
C GLU A 180 20.58 6.64 3.67
N GLU A 181 19.82 7.33 2.81
CA GLU A 181 18.56 6.84 2.26
C GLU A 181 18.80 5.65 1.33
N LEU A 182 19.75 5.78 0.38
CA LEU A 182 20.13 4.69 -0.50
C LEU A 182 20.67 3.50 0.29
N ASN A 183 21.51 3.75 1.30
CA ASN A 183 22.02 2.70 2.17
C ASN A 183 20.89 1.93 2.84
N HIS A 184 19.91 2.66 3.39
CA HIS A 184 18.76 2.07 4.03
C HIS A 184 17.94 1.20 3.07
N VAL A 185 17.54 1.76 1.92
CA VAL A 185 16.71 1.04 0.92
C VAL A 185 17.44 -0.18 0.37
N ILE A 186 18.72 -0.06 0.01
CA ILE A 186 19.50 -1.20 -0.49
C ILE A 186 19.66 -2.28 0.59
N SER A 187 19.82 -1.88 1.86
CA SER A 187 19.94 -2.84 2.96
C SER A 187 18.67 -3.65 3.18
N ILE A 188 17.51 -3.02 3.07
CA ILE A 188 16.21 -3.70 3.15
C ILE A 188 16.03 -4.61 1.94
N LEU A 189 16.25 -4.08 0.74
CA LEU A 189 16.07 -4.80 -0.51
C LEU A 189 16.95 -6.06 -0.57
N THR A 190 18.21 -5.94 -0.17
CA THR A 190 19.21 -7.00 -0.38
C THR A 190 19.51 -7.81 0.87
N ARG A 191 18.92 -7.42 2.01
CA ARG A 191 19.19 -7.97 3.35
C ARG A 191 20.67 -7.92 3.73
N LYS A 192 21.43 -7.00 3.14
CA LYS A 192 22.89 -6.83 3.28
C LYS A 192 23.25 -5.37 3.19
N SER A 193 24.25 -4.92 3.93
CA SER A 193 24.79 -3.58 3.74
C SER A 193 25.34 -3.43 2.30
N PRO A 194 25.01 -2.34 1.58
CA PRO A 194 25.69 -2.04 0.32
C PRO A 194 27.18 -1.79 0.56
N TYR A 195 27.98 -2.00 -0.47
CA TYR A 195 29.37 -1.55 -0.46
C TYR A 195 29.42 -0.08 -0.88
N SER A 196 30.37 0.69 -0.34
CA SER A 196 30.45 2.15 -0.55
C SER A 196 30.48 2.57 -2.03
N GLY A 197 31.16 1.79 -2.88
CA GLY A 197 31.20 2.04 -4.33
C GLY A 197 29.82 2.02 -5.01
N GLU A 198 28.88 1.21 -4.53
CA GLU A 198 27.51 1.12 -5.07
C GLU A 198 26.77 2.44 -4.86
N VAL A 199 26.78 2.96 -3.65
CA VAL A 199 26.11 4.22 -3.28
C VAL A 199 26.77 5.40 -3.97
N ASN A 200 28.11 5.45 -4.00
CA ASN A 200 28.86 6.51 -4.69
C ASN A 200 28.58 6.52 -6.20
N PHE A 201 28.43 5.34 -6.83
CA PHE A 201 28.01 5.27 -8.22
C PHE A 201 26.61 5.81 -8.42
N LEU A 202 25.66 5.50 -7.52
CA LEU A 202 24.28 5.96 -7.61
C LEU A 202 24.12 7.46 -7.35
N LEU A 203 24.98 8.09 -6.54
CA LEU A 203 24.92 9.52 -6.19
C LEU A 203 25.82 10.44 -7.02
N ASP A 204 26.40 9.90 -8.09
CA ASP A 204 27.18 10.66 -9.06
C ASP A 204 28.61 11.02 -8.65
N ASP A 205 29.43 10.00 -8.32
CA ASP A 205 30.85 10.27 -8.05
C ASP A 205 31.85 9.15 -8.41
N SER A 206 31.61 8.33 -9.44
CA SER A 206 32.71 7.46 -9.90
C SER A 206 32.73 7.12 -11.39
N LEU A 207 33.77 7.63 -12.06
CA LEU A 207 34.29 7.12 -13.35
C LEU A 207 34.81 5.66 -13.25
N SER A 208 34.82 5.05 -12.06
CA SER A 208 35.42 3.74 -11.82
C SER A 208 34.48 2.54 -12.04
N PHE A 209 33.20 2.78 -12.36
CA PHE A 209 32.28 1.69 -12.71
C PHE A 209 32.41 1.33 -14.18
N ASN A 210 32.83 0.09 -14.45
CA ASN A 210 32.70 -0.49 -15.79
C ASN A 210 31.29 -1.07 -15.99
N TRP A 211 30.95 -1.39 -17.24
CA TRP A 211 29.66 -1.97 -17.58
C TRP A 211 29.35 -3.27 -16.82
N GLY A 212 30.35 -4.12 -16.56
CA GLY A 212 30.19 -5.35 -15.79
C GLY A 212 29.66 -5.11 -14.37
N ASN A 213 30.19 -4.08 -13.69
CA ASN A 213 29.71 -3.69 -12.36
C ASN A 213 28.26 -3.17 -12.42
N ILE A 214 27.94 -2.33 -13.41
CA ILE A 214 26.58 -1.80 -13.60
C ILE A 214 25.58 -2.92 -13.89
N PHE A 215 25.93 -3.86 -14.76
CA PHE A 215 25.10 -5.02 -15.06
C PHE A 215 24.88 -5.90 -13.83
N SER A 216 25.92 -6.09 -13.00
CA SER A 216 25.80 -6.79 -11.71
C SER A 216 24.80 -6.12 -10.77
N LEU A 217 24.73 -4.78 -10.74
CA LEU A 217 23.71 -4.06 -9.96
C LEU A 217 22.29 -4.31 -10.48
N TYR A 218 22.07 -4.28 -11.80
CA TYR A 218 20.76 -4.63 -12.36
C TYR A 218 20.33 -6.05 -11.96
N GLN A 219 21.25 -7.01 -12.08
CA GLN A 219 21.00 -8.39 -11.71
C GLN A 219 20.66 -8.50 -10.22
N LYS A 220 21.49 -7.89 -9.35
CA LYS A 220 21.33 -7.88 -7.90
C LYS A 220 19.96 -7.31 -7.50
N TYR A 221 19.60 -6.13 -7.99
CA TYR A 221 18.33 -5.49 -7.62
C TYR A 221 17.13 -6.22 -8.19
N TYR A 222 17.19 -6.68 -9.44
CA TYR A 222 16.06 -7.41 -10.02
C TYR A 222 15.72 -8.68 -9.24
N PHE A 223 16.71 -9.52 -8.93
CA PHE A 223 16.47 -10.74 -8.16
C PHE A 223 16.05 -10.43 -6.72
N ALA A 224 16.65 -9.43 -6.08
CA ALA A 224 16.22 -9.00 -4.75
C ALA A 224 14.76 -8.48 -4.73
N ILE A 225 14.35 -7.72 -5.74
CA ILE A 225 12.97 -7.23 -5.89
C ILE A 225 12.02 -8.42 -6.05
N LEU A 226 12.36 -9.40 -6.89
CA LEU A 226 11.55 -10.60 -7.07
C LEU A 226 11.41 -11.40 -5.78
N ASP A 227 12.52 -11.62 -5.07
CA ASP A 227 12.54 -12.42 -3.84
C ASP A 227 11.70 -11.80 -2.73
N ILE A 228 11.70 -10.46 -2.63
CA ILE A 228 10.92 -9.75 -1.61
C ILE A 228 9.46 -9.57 -2.01
N LEU A 229 9.20 -9.06 -3.23
CA LEU A 229 7.84 -8.69 -3.65
C LEU A 229 7.02 -9.87 -4.17
N ARG A 230 7.65 -11.02 -4.45
CA ARG A 230 6.93 -12.24 -4.85
C ARG A 230 7.35 -13.41 -3.95
N PRO A 231 7.08 -13.32 -2.65
CA PRO A 231 7.47 -14.38 -1.73
C PRO A 231 6.77 -15.68 -2.12
N ALA A 232 7.52 -16.77 -2.13
CA ALA A 232 6.96 -18.09 -2.38
C ALA A 232 6.15 -18.52 -1.15
N ALA A 233 4.84 -18.30 -1.19
CA ALA A 233 3.94 -18.67 -0.12
C ALA A 233 3.26 -20.02 -0.41
N GLN A 234 3.23 -20.89 0.58
CA GLN A 234 2.38 -22.08 0.58
C GLN A 234 1.06 -21.75 1.29
N THR A 235 -0.05 -22.03 0.61
CA THR A 235 -1.39 -21.89 1.21
C THR A 235 -1.84 -23.25 1.76
N ASN A 236 -2.08 -23.30 3.07
CA ASN A 236 -2.60 -24.46 3.76
C ASN A 236 -3.99 -24.15 4.31
N ILE A 237 -4.95 -25.01 4.01
CA ILE A 237 -6.32 -24.90 4.54
C ILE A 237 -6.48 -25.91 5.66
N SER A 238 -6.98 -25.44 6.81
CA SER A 238 -7.23 -26.28 7.98
C SER A 238 -8.47 -25.83 8.75
N PHE A 239 -8.81 -26.60 9.78
CA PHE A 239 -9.86 -26.25 10.73
C PHE A 239 -9.32 -26.27 12.16
N VAL A 240 -9.63 -25.23 12.94
CA VAL A 240 -9.44 -25.19 14.38
C VAL A 240 -10.80 -25.38 15.04
N GLY A 241 -11.13 -26.64 15.36
CA GLY A 241 -12.50 -27.01 15.70
C GLY A 241 -13.43 -26.79 14.50
N ASP A 242 -14.40 -25.88 14.64
CA ASP A 242 -15.31 -25.49 13.56
C ASP A 242 -14.80 -24.29 12.73
N ILE A 243 -13.69 -23.66 13.14
CA ILE A 243 -13.18 -22.45 12.52
C ILE A 243 -12.35 -22.82 11.29
N TYR A 244 -12.79 -22.38 10.11
CA TYR A 244 -11.99 -22.43 8.89
C TYR A 244 -10.82 -21.46 8.98
N THR A 245 -9.61 -21.95 8.74
CA THR A 245 -8.39 -21.17 8.72
C THR A 245 -7.65 -21.38 7.40
N GLU A 246 -7.11 -20.30 6.85
CA GLU A 246 -6.19 -20.32 5.73
C GLU A 246 -4.84 -19.77 6.21
N SER A 247 -3.79 -20.59 6.09
CA SER A 247 -2.43 -20.26 6.52
C SER A 247 -1.57 -20.05 5.30
N HIS A 248 -0.89 -18.91 5.22
CA HIS A 248 0.00 -18.55 4.14
C HIS A 248 1.43 -18.44 4.66
N VAL A 249 2.24 -19.45 4.35
CA VAL A 249 3.55 -19.69 4.97
C VAL A 249 4.67 -19.36 4.00
N ILE A 250 5.57 -18.47 4.41
CA ILE A 250 6.84 -18.13 3.75
C ILE A 250 8.05 -18.67 4.53
N GLY A 251 7.82 -19.34 5.66
CA GLY A 251 8.85 -19.93 6.52
C GLY A 251 9.39 -18.95 7.57
N SER A 252 8.56 -18.01 8.02
CA SER A 252 8.93 -17.05 9.06
C SER A 252 8.77 -17.63 10.48
N ASN A 253 9.54 -17.10 11.43
CA ASN A 253 9.31 -17.33 12.87
C ASN A 253 8.26 -16.38 13.47
N LYS A 254 7.80 -15.38 12.70
CA LYS A 254 6.78 -14.41 13.08
C LYS A 254 5.46 -14.72 12.38
N LEU A 255 4.37 -14.68 13.14
CA LEU A 255 3.01 -14.86 12.65
C LEU A 255 2.18 -13.59 12.82
N MET A 256 1.43 -13.23 11.78
CA MET A 256 0.32 -12.28 11.86
C MET A 256 -1.01 -13.01 11.69
N ILE A 257 -1.91 -12.89 12.68
CA ILE A 257 -3.29 -13.37 12.55
C ILE A 257 -4.17 -12.21 12.10
N ILE A 258 -4.91 -12.40 11.01
CA ILE A 258 -5.92 -11.46 10.52
C ILE A 258 -7.28 -11.84 11.10
N ALA A 259 -7.85 -10.95 11.91
CA ALA A 259 -9.22 -11.06 12.41
C ALA A 259 -10.11 -10.00 11.73
N SER A 260 -10.78 -10.40 10.64
CA SER A 260 -11.57 -9.49 9.81
C SER A 260 -12.84 -8.98 10.50
N GLY A 261 -13.39 -7.91 9.95
CA GLY A 261 -14.63 -7.24 10.38
C GLY A 261 -15.91 -7.99 10.03
N CYS A 262 -17.03 -7.25 10.12
CA CYS A 262 -18.37 -7.72 9.75
C CYS A 262 -18.99 -6.71 8.76
N PRO A 263 -19.40 -7.11 7.55
CA PRO A 263 -19.35 -8.49 7.06
C PRO A 263 -17.92 -9.04 6.88
N SER A 264 -17.77 -10.37 6.87
CA SER A 264 -16.48 -11.10 6.86
C SER A 264 -16.18 -11.77 5.52
N ASP A 265 -16.83 -11.34 4.44
CA ASP A 265 -16.68 -11.90 3.10
C ASP A 265 -15.54 -11.26 2.29
N TYR A 266 -14.70 -10.46 2.95
CA TYR A 266 -13.62 -9.72 2.30
C TYR A 266 -12.46 -10.61 1.86
N ASP A 267 -11.97 -10.33 0.65
CA ASP A 267 -10.74 -10.87 0.11
C ASP A 267 -9.53 -10.15 0.71
N GLU A 268 -8.82 -10.79 1.64
CA GLU A 268 -7.67 -10.20 2.36
C GLU A 268 -6.33 -10.37 1.63
N ARG A 269 -6.32 -10.75 0.34
CA ARG A 269 -5.09 -11.01 -0.42
C ARG A 269 -4.10 -9.86 -0.42
N GLU A 270 -4.58 -8.60 -0.46
CA GLU A 270 -3.69 -7.43 -0.41
C GLU A 270 -2.97 -7.32 0.93
N MET A 271 -3.69 -7.50 2.05
CA MET A 271 -3.12 -7.48 3.38
C MET A 271 -2.16 -8.67 3.62
N ILE A 272 -2.54 -9.87 3.20
CA ILE A 272 -1.67 -11.07 3.29
C ILE A 272 -0.36 -10.81 2.56
N HIS A 273 -0.43 -10.31 1.32
CA HIS A 273 0.75 -10.04 0.52
C HIS A 273 1.64 -8.95 1.13
N PHE A 274 1.03 -7.88 1.65
CA PHE A 274 1.72 -6.81 2.37
C PHE A 274 2.49 -7.33 3.59
N LEU A 275 1.89 -8.22 4.37
CA LEU A 275 2.50 -8.82 5.56
C LEU A 275 3.62 -9.80 5.20
N HIS A 276 3.47 -10.57 4.11
CA HIS A 276 4.54 -11.46 3.62
C HIS A 276 5.80 -10.69 3.22
N ILE A 277 5.66 -9.55 2.55
CA ILE A 277 6.78 -8.67 2.19
C ILE A 277 7.57 -8.23 3.44
N ARG A 278 6.90 -8.16 4.61
CA ARG A 278 7.47 -7.82 5.92
C ARG A 278 7.95 -9.02 6.73
N GLY A 279 7.98 -10.20 6.11
CA GLY A 279 8.50 -11.40 6.74
C GLY A 279 7.57 -11.97 7.80
N TYR A 280 6.26 -11.83 7.67
CA TYR A 280 5.29 -12.55 8.50
C TYR A 280 4.77 -13.77 7.75
N ASP A 281 4.62 -14.90 8.42
CA ASP A 281 3.60 -15.88 8.03
C ASP A 281 2.23 -15.30 8.41
N VAL A 282 1.17 -15.67 7.67
CA VAL A 282 -0.15 -15.06 7.87
C VAL A 282 -1.22 -16.13 8.03
N VAL A 283 -2.10 -15.96 9.02
CA VAL A 283 -3.30 -16.79 9.19
C VAL A 283 -4.52 -15.90 9.18
N ASN A 284 -5.46 -16.16 8.27
CA ASN A 284 -6.80 -15.59 8.29
C ASN A 284 -7.83 -16.69 8.56
N PHE A 285 -8.99 -16.30 9.08
CA PHE A 285 -10.04 -17.24 9.45
C PHE A 285 -11.43 -16.64 9.28
N HIS A 286 -12.44 -17.52 9.22
CA HIS A 286 -13.84 -17.10 9.32
C HIS A 286 -14.37 -17.45 10.72
N TYR A 287 -15.14 -16.56 11.33
CA TYR A 287 -15.77 -16.84 12.62
C TYR A 287 -16.70 -18.07 12.53
N THR A 288 -16.94 -18.72 13.67
CA THR A 288 -17.86 -19.86 13.76
C THR A 288 -19.23 -19.48 13.19
N ALA A 289 -19.85 -20.41 12.45
CA ALA A 289 -21.11 -20.19 11.75
C ALA A 289 -21.12 -19.05 10.71
N THR A 290 -19.93 -18.58 10.26
CA THR A 290 -19.81 -17.67 9.11
C THR A 290 -18.97 -18.25 7.98
N GLY A 291 -19.18 -17.76 6.75
CA GLY A 291 -18.39 -18.12 5.57
C GLY A 291 -18.19 -19.62 5.40
N LYS A 292 -16.92 -20.02 5.30
CA LYS A 292 -16.46 -21.41 5.18
C LYS A 292 -16.35 -22.18 6.52
N SER A 293 -16.49 -21.52 7.66
CA SER A 293 -16.46 -22.18 8.98
C SER A 293 -17.71 -23.04 9.20
N LYS A 294 -17.63 -24.04 10.07
CA LYS A 294 -18.75 -24.93 10.37
C LYS A 294 -19.64 -24.34 11.48
N GLY A 295 -20.72 -25.05 11.78
CA GLY A 295 -21.65 -24.73 12.86
C GLY A 295 -22.79 -23.79 12.47
N THR A 296 -23.76 -23.71 13.38
CA THR A 296 -24.97 -22.86 13.29
C THR A 296 -25.22 -22.07 14.57
N LYS A 297 -24.39 -22.23 15.61
CA LYS A 297 -24.54 -21.51 16.87
C LYS A 297 -23.65 -20.28 16.89
N PHE A 298 -24.18 -19.15 17.35
CA PHE A 298 -23.37 -17.96 17.53
C PHE A 298 -22.32 -18.20 18.61
N LYS A 299 -21.08 -17.78 18.34
CA LYS A 299 -19.98 -17.78 19.30
C LYS A 299 -19.38 -16.38 19.38
N LEU A 300 -18.99 -15.99 20.58
CA LEU A 300 -18.37 -14.70 20.81
C LEU A 300 -17.06 -14.59 20.00
N PRO A 301 -16.81 -13.48 19.31
CA PRO A 301 -15.72 -13.41 18.34
C PRO A 301 -14.34 -13.50 18.98
N GLN A 302 -14.18 -12.98 20.20
CA GLN A 302 -12.94 -13.11 20.96
C GLN A 302 -12.62 -14.57 21.31
N ASN A 303 -13.63 -15.44 21.44
CA ASN A 303 -13.41 -16.86 21.72
C ASN A 303 -12.91 -17.60 20.48
N ASP A 304 -13.42 -17.26 19.29
CA ASP A 304 -12.88 -17.81 18.04
C ASP A 304 -11.43 -17.39 17.80
N LEU A 305 -11.12 -16.11 18.01
CA LEU A 305 -9.75 -15.61 17.93
C LEU A 305 -8.83 -16.31 18.93
N LEU A 306 -9.30 -16.54 20.16
CA LEU A 306 -8.54 -17.25 21.19
C LEU A 306 -8.20 -18.69 20.81
N ASP A 307 -9.13 -19.40 20.16
CA ASP A 307 -8.91 -20.77 19.70
C ASP A 307 -7.85 -20.82 18.59
N VAL A 308 -7.94 -19.90 17.62
CA VAL A 308 -6.94 -19.78 16.54
C VAL A 308 -5.56 -19.43 17.12
N LEU A 309 -5.49 -18.44 18.01
CA LEU A 309 -4.26 -18.06 18.72
C LEU A 309 -3.63 -19.27 19.43
N SER A 310 -4.45 -20.06 20.14
CA SER A 310 -3.99 -21.22 20.89
C SER A 310 -3.45 -22.34 19.99
N ALA A 311 -4.04 -22.52 18.80
CA ALA A 311 -3.59 -23.49 17.82
C ALA A 311 -2.24 -23.10 17.18
N CYS A 312 -2.08 -21.82 16.82
CA CYS A 312 -0.89 -21.36 16.12
C CYS A 312 0.33 -21.18 17.03
N LYS A 313 0.11 -20.75 18.27
CA LYS A 313 1.18 -20.30 19.18
C LYS A 313 2.31 -21.31 19.40
N LYS A 314 2.05 -22.61 19.34
CA LYS A 314 3.11 -23.63 19.55
C LYS A 314 4.17 -23.64 18.44
N GLN A 315 3.92 -22.96 17.33
CA GLN A 315 4.72 -23.03 16.11
C GLN A 315 5.56 -21.77 15.85
N TYR A 316 5.29 -20.67 16.56
CA TYR A 316 5.90 -19.36 16.27
C TYR A 316 6.49 -18.73 17.53
N GLU A 317 7.61 -18.04 17.36
CA GLU A 317 8.28 -17.30 18.43
C GLU A 317 7.54 -16.00 18.77
N GLY A 318 6.82 -15.44 17.78
CA GLY A 318 6.05 -14.21 17.95
C GLY A 318 4.74 -14.24 17.19
N VAL A 319 3.64 -13.97 17.89
CA VAL A 319 2.30 -13.86 17.30
C VAL A 319 1.76 -12.46 17.50
N SER A 320 1.42 -11.80 16.40
CA SER A 320 0.74 -10.51 16.36
C SER A 320 -0.67 -10.67 15.79
N VAL A 321 -1.56 -9.76 16.12
CA VAL A 321 -2.93 -9.74 15.58
C VAL A 321 -3.16 -8.40 14.88
N ILE A 322 -3.64 -8.46 13.64
CA ILE A 322 -4.20 -7.32 12.94
C ILE A 322 -5.69 -7.57 12.77
N ALA A 323 -6.51 -6.61 13.19
CA ALA A 323 -7.95 -6.84 13.28
C ALA A 323 -8.72 -5.57 12.96
N ASN A 324 -9.83 -5.67 12.22
CA ASN A 324 -10.63 -4.50 11.89
C ASN A 324 -12.08 -4.61 12.34
N SER A 325 -12.71 -3.48 12.67
CA SER A 325 -14.14 -3.39 12.99
C SER A 325 -14.57 -4.42 14.05
N TYR A 326 -15.46 -5.37 13.69
CA TYR A 326 -15.89 -6.49 14.52
C TYR A 326 -14.73 -7.36 15.03
N GLY A 327 -13.73 -7.64 14.19
CA GLY A 327 -12.52 -8.34 14.64
C GLY A 327 -11.63 -7.48 15.54
N GLY A 328 -11.66 -6.16 15.34
CA GLY A 328 -11.03 -5.21 16.26
C GLY A 328 -11.61 -5.32 17.67
N TYR A 329 -12.94 -5.43 17.80
CA TYR A 329 -13.58 -5.77 19.07
C TYR A 329 -13.07 -7.11 19.60
N ALA A 330 -13.03 -8.15 18.75
CA ALA A 330 -12.58 -9.49 19.15
C ALA A 330 -11.18 -9.47 19.76
N ALA A 331 -10.24 -8.77 19.14
CA ALA A 331 -8.86 -8.64 19.59
C ALA A 331 -8.73 -7.84 20.89
N LEU A 332 -9.45 -6.71 20.99
CA LEU A 332 -9.44 -5.86 22.18
C LEU A 332 -10.20 -6.50 23.36
N ALA A 333 -11.23 -7.32 23.11
CA ALA A 333 -12.03 -7.99 24.12
C ALA A 333 -11.45 -9.32 24.60
N LEU A 334 -10.27 -9.72 24.11
CA LEU A 334 -9.55 -10.87 24.66
C LEU A 334 -9.31 -10.63 26.16
N ARG A 335 -9.73 -11.58 26.99
CA ARG A 335 -9.41 -11.66 28.41
C ARG A 335 -8.70 -12.98 28.57
N ASN A 336 -7.49 -13.05 29.15
CA ASN A 336 -6.80 -14.25 29.71
C ASN A 336 -5.27 -14.14 29.65
N HIS A 337 -4.56 -15.01 30.36
CA HIS A 337 -3.09 -15.16 30.34
C HIS A 337 -2.47 -15.40 28.94
N ILE A 338 -3.27 -15.82 27.94
CA ILE A 338 -2.83 -15.97 26.55
C ILE A 338 -2.55 -14.60 25.91
N GLN A 339 -3.21 -13.55 26.38
CA GLN A 339 -3.01 -12.17 25.94
C GLN A 339 -1.61 -11.62 26.26
N LEU A 340 -0.98 -12.11 27.34
CA LEU A 340 0.41 -11.79 27.69
C LEU A 340 1.43 -12.34 26.67
N GLN A 341 0.97 -13.13 25.70
CA GLN A 341 1.82 -13.83 24.74
C GLN A 341 1.54 -13.38 23.30
N ILE A 342 0.73 -12.33 23.13
CA ILE A 342 0.60 -11.58 21.88
C ILE A 342 1.65 -10.47 21.88
N ASN A 343 2.48 -10.43 20.84
CA ASN A 343 3.55 -9.44 20.71
C ASN A 343 3.02 -8.05 20.42
N LYS A 344 1.97 -7.95 19.59
CA LYS A 344 1.38 -6.70 19.13
C LYS A 344 -0.07 -6.91 18.70
N ILE A 345 -0.95 -5.96 19.03
CA ILE A 345 -2.29 -5.84 18.45
C ILE A 345 -2.35 -4.55 17.64
N ILE A 346 -2.74 -4.66 16.38
CA ILE A 346 -3.02 -3.53 15.47
C ILE A 346 -4.52 -3.57 15.18
N ALA A 347 -5.27 -2.71 15.85
CA ALA A 347 -6.73 -2.66 15.73
C ALA A 347 -7.14 -1.49 14.81
N ILE A 348 -7.90 -1.78 13.75
CA ILE A 348 -8.23 -0.86 12.67
C ILE A 348 -9.73 -0.58 12.66
N SER A 349 -10.12 0.68 12.82
CA SER A 349 -11.52 1.05 13.02
C SER A 349 -12.27 0.12 14.00
N PRO A 350 -11.72 -0.20 15.20
CA PRO A 350 -12.29 -1.22 16.06
C PRO A 350 -13.60 -0.77 16.70
N VAL A 351 -14.54 -1.69 16.90
CA VAL A 351 -15.71 -1.42 17.75
C VAL A 351 -15.29 -1.54 19.21
N VAL A 352 -15.38 -0.44 19.97
CA VAL A 352 -15.12 -0.44 21.43
C VAL A 352 -16.40 -0.53 22.26
N ASP A 353 -17.54 -0.18 21.66
CA ASP A 353 -18.88 -0.27 22.24
C ASP A 353 -19.93 -0.42 21.14
N PHE A 354 -20.51 -1.62 20.99
CA PHE A 354 -21.51 -1.89 19.97
C PHE A 354 -22.78 -1.03 20.12
N LYS A 355 -23.12 -0.57 21.33
CA LYS A 355 -24.32 0.24 21.58
C LYS A 355 -24.24 1.62 20.94
N LYS A 356 -23.04 2.09 20.65
CA LYS A 356 -22.78 3.39 20.04
C LYS A 356 -22.62 3.34 18.53
N VAL A 357 -22.54 2.14 17.95
CA VAL A 357 -22.40 1.98 16.51
C VAL A 357 -23.70 2.37 15.81
N GLN A 358 -23.59 3.28 14.85
CA GLN A 358 -24.75 3.76 14.10
C GLN A 358 -25.39 2.61 13.31
N ASN A 359 -26.72 2.51 13.36
CA ASN A 359 -27.51 1.48 12.67
C ASN A 359 -27.19 0.03 13.06
N ILE A 360 -26.57 -0.23 14.22
CA ILE A 360 -26.19 -1.59 14.63
C ILE A 360 -27.38 -2.56 14.73
N SER A 361 -28.57 -2.05 15.03
CA SER A 361 -29.80 -2.84 15.13
C SER A 361 -30.30 -3.39 13.79
N THR A 362 -29.93 -2.77 12.67
CA THR A 362 -30.31 -3.24 11.33
C THR A 362 -29.31 -4.24 10.75
N LEU A 363 -28.12 -4.38 11.37
CA LEU A 363 -27.05 -5.26 10.89
C LEU A 363 -27.51 -6.72 10.71
N PRO A 364 -28.20 -7.39 11.65
CA PRO A 364 -28.64 -8.79 11.44
C PRO A 364 -29.56 -8.96 10.22
N LYS A 365 -30.42 -7.97 9.96
CA LYS A 365 -31.29 -7.95 8.77
C LYS A 365 -30.45 -7.78 7.50
N TYR A 366 -29.57 -6.76 7.49
CA TYR A 366 -28.66 -6.49 6.38
C TYR A 366 -27.83 -7.72 5.99
N LEU A 367 -27.22 -8.40 6.97
CA LEU A 367 -26.42 -9.61 6.72
C LEU A 367 -27.24 -10.72 6.08
N SER A 368 -28.47 -10.92 6.53
CA SER A 368 -29.33 -11.98 5.99
C SER A 368 -29.84 -11.70 4.57
N GLU A 369 -30.02 -10.43 4.22
CA GLU A 369 -30.52 -10.01 2.90
C GLU A 369 -29.40 -9.92 1.87
N ASN A 370 -28.21 -9.44 2.26
CA ASN A 370 -27.11 -9.16 1.34
C ASN A 370 -26.05 -10.27 1.30
N HIS A 371 -26.00 -11.15 2.30
CA HIS A 371 -25.05 -12.27 2.36
C HIS A 371 -25.77 -13.60 2.70
N PRO A 372 -26.73 -14.04 1.87
CA PRO A 372 -27.54 -15.22 2.15
C PRO A 372 -26.66 -16.47 2.30
N GLY A 373 -26.86 -17.22 3.39
CA GLY A 373 -26.10 -18.43 3.71
C GLY A 373 -24.68 -18.19 4.25
N TRP A 374 -24.17 -16.96 4.19
CA TRP A 374 -22.85 -16.63 4.76
C TRP A 374 -22.89 -16.59 6.29
N TYR A 375 -24.00 -16.16 6.89
CA TYR A 375 -24.22 -16.15 8.34
C TYR A 375 -25.30 -17.16 8.70
N ARG A 376 -24.93 -18.20 9.44
CA ARG A 376 -25.80 -19.36 9.75
C ARG A 376 -26.28 -19.42 11.19
N PHE A 377 -25.94 -18.42 12.00
CA PHE A 377 -26.42 -18.31 13.37
C PHE A 377 -27.80 -17.67 13.46
N GLU A 378 -28.49 -17.92 14.57
CA GLU A 378 -29.79 -17.33 14.86
C GLU A 378 -29.69 -15.81 14.97
N LYS A 379 -30.51 -15.08 14.20
CA LYS A 379 -30.47 -13.60 14.14
C LYS A 379 -30.70 -12.96 15.51
N GLN A 380 -31.57 -13.56 16.32
CA GLN A 380 -31.89 -13.05 17.65
C GLN A 380 -30.72 -13.21 18.62
N GLU A 381 -29.95 -14.30 18.54
CA GLU A 381 -28.75 -14.48 19.37
C GLU A 381 -27.70 -13.42 19.06
N PHE A 382 -27.47 -13.16 17.77
CA PHE A 382 -26.53 -12.12 17.36
C PHE A 382 -27.02 -10.71 17.73
N ALA A 383 -28.31 -10.41 17.55
CA ALA A 383 -28.89 -9.14 17.99
C ALA A 383 -28.76 -8.95 19.51
N ASN A 384 -29.01 -10.01 20.29
CA ASN A 384 -28.82 -10.00 21.74
C ASN A 384 -27.36 -9.73 22.11
N PHE A 385 -26.40 -10.33 21.40
CA PHE A 385 -24.99 -10.02 21.59
C PHE A 385 -24.69 -8.54 21.30
N LEU A 386 -25.12 -7.99 20.15
CA LEU A 386 -24.86 -6.59 19.80
C LEU A 386 -25.40 -5.61 20.86
N GLN A 387 -26.55 -5.93 21.47
CA GLN A 387 -27.17 -5.12 22.52
C GLN A 387 -26.53 -5.32 23.91
N ASN A 388 -25.94 -6.49 24.18
CA ASN A 388 -25.43 -6.86 25.49
C ASN A 388 -23.92 -7.11 25.51
N ALA A 389 -23.22 -6.76 24.43
CA ALA A 389 -21.79 -6.96 24.32
C ALA A 389 -21.09 -6.28 25.50
N PRO A 390 -20.22 -7.00 26.23
CA PRO A 390 -19.52 -6.41 27.35
C PRO A 390 -18.65 -5.25 26.87
N LYS A 391 -18.64 -4.17 27.64
CA LYS A 391 -17.69 -3.08 27.41
C LYS A 391 -16.27 -3.64 27.55
N ILE A 392 -15.40 -3.24 26.63
CA ILE A 392 -14.00 -3.64 26.68
C ILE A 392 -13.32 -2.96 27.88
N ASP A 393 -12.55 -3.73 28.65
CA ASP A 393 -11.83 -3.26 29.84
C ASP A 393 -10.32 -3.10 29.57
N ASN A 394 -9.54 -2.71 30.58
CA ASN A 394 -8.11 -2.40 30.46
C ASN A 394 -7.20 -3.64 30.31
N ASN A 395 -7.74 -4.78 29.86
CA ASN A 395 -6.97 -5.98 29.67
C ASN A 395 -6.65 -6.13 28.19
N HIS A 396 -5.69 -5.36 27.69
CA HIS A 396 -5.10 -5.54 26.35
C HIS A 396 -3.57 -5.66 26.45
N PRO A 397 -2.89 -6.26 25.46
CA PRO A 397 -1.43 -6.25 25.43
C PRO A 397 -0.90 -4.82 25.49
N LYS A 398 0.26 -4.63 26.15
CA LYS A 398 0.90 -3.32 26.24
C LYS A 398 1.21 -2.71 24.86
N ASN A 399 1.52 -3.56 23.89
CA ASN A 399 1.80 -3.17 22.51
C ASN A 399 0.52 -3.19 21.67
N THR A 400 -0.49 -2.43 22.09
CA THR A 400 -1.73 -2.25 21.32
C THR A 400 -1.69 -0.88 20.66
N ILE A 401 -1.97 -0.84 19.36
CA ILE A 401 -2.09 0.39 18.57
C ILE A 401 -3.44 0.38 17.87
N ILE A 402 -4.15 1.51 17.92
CA ILE A 402 -5.40 1.71 17.20
C ILE A 402 -5.16 2.65 16.02
N ILE A 403 -5.62 2.25 14.83
CA ILE A 403 -5.68 3.09 13.63
C ILE A 403 -7.15 3.39 13.34
N HIS A 404 -7.52 4.66 13.22
CA HIS A 404 -8.94 5.03 13.07
C HIS A 404 -9.15 6.18 12.09
N GLY A 405 -10.25 6.14 11.33
CA GLY A 405 -10.65 7.24 10.44
C GLY A 405 -11.31 8.39 11.20
N LYS A 406 -10.82 9.61 11.05
CA LYS A 406 -11.40 10.83 11.65
C LYS A 406 -12.84 11.10 11.19
N PHE A 407 -13.20 10.62 10.01
CA PHE A 407 -14.52 10.79 9.41
C PHE A 407 -15.31 9.48 9.38
N ASP A 408 -14.99 8.54 10.28
CA ASP A 408 -15.73 7.30 10.42
C ASP A 408 -17.15 7.60 10.94
N GLU A 409 -18.14 7.38 10.07
CA GLU A 409 -19.53 7.64 10.39
C GLU A 409 -20.16 6.52 11.25
N GLN A 410 -19.61 5.30 11.20
CA GLN A 410 -20.15 4.14 11.91
C GLN A 410 -19.66 4.09 13.35
N ILE A 411 -18.36 4.35 13.54
CA ILE A 411 -17.68 4.33 14.84
C ILE A 411 -17.02 5.69 15.02
N LYS A 412 -17.63 6.56 15.84
CA LYS A 412 -17.15 7.94 15.98
C LYS A 412 -15.76 7.99 16.60
N ILE A 413 -14.90 8.84 16.05
CA ILE A 413 -13.53 9.02 16.53
C ILE A 413 -13.48 9.39 18.02
N ASP A 414 -14.44 10.18 18.52
CA ASP A 414 -14.53 10.59 19.92
C ASP A 414 -14.63 9.38 20.87
N ASP A 415 -15.34 8.31 20.48
CA ASP A 415 -15.45 7.10 21.29
C ASP A 415 -14.11 6.37 21.39
N ILE A 416 -13.33 6.40 20.31
CA ILE A 416 -12.01 5.79 20.22
C ILE A 416 -10.97 6.61 20.97
N GLU A 417 -10.97 7.95 20.81
CA GLU A 417 -10.07 8.84 21.56
C GLU A 417 -10.28 8.70 23.06
N ASN A 418 -11.55 8.66 23.51
CA ASN A 418 -11.87 8.43 24.91
C ASN A 418 -11.41 7.05 25.38
N TYR A 419 -11.61 6.00 24.59
CA TYR A 419 -11.13 4.66 24.90
C TYR A 419 -9.60 4.62 25.02
N CYS A 420 -8.88 5.12 24.02
CA CYS A 420 -7.42 5.17 23.99
C CYS A 420 -6.85 5.98 25.16
N LYS A 421 -7.44 7.13 25.48
CA LYS A 421 -7.03 7.97 26.61
C LYS A 421 -7.21 7.25 27.95
N ASN A 422 -8.35 6.58 28.15
CA ASN A 422 -8.64 5.87 29.40
C ASN A 422 -7.69 4.69 29.65
N PHE A 423 -7.20 4.06 28.59
CA PHE A 423 -6.36 2.86 28.68
C PHE A 423 -4.92 3.08 28.22
N SER A 424 -4.51 4.33 27.98
CA SER A 424 -3.16 4.71 27.51
C SER A 424 -2.71 3.93 26.26
N ILE A 425 -3.62 3.75 25.30
CA ILE A 425 -3.37 3.08 24.02
C ILE A 425 -2.94 4.14 22.99
N GLU A 426 -1.94 3.80 22.17
CA GLU A 426 -1.53 4.65 21.05
C GLU A 426 -2.62 4.71 19.97
N LEU A 427 -2.98 5.92 19.55
CA LEU A 427 -3.94 6.18 18.46
C LEU A 427 -3.24 6.82 17.26
N LYS A 428 -3.45 6.26 16.07
CA LYS A 428 -3.08 6.82 14.77
C LYS A 428 -4.34 7.27 14.02
N PRO A 429 -4.78 8.54 14.18
CA PRO A 429 -5.97 9.03 13.51
C PRO A 429 -5.67 9.43 12.06
N LEU A 430 -6.44 8.90 11.11
CA LEU A 430 -6.26 9.12 9.66
C LEU A 430 -7.36 9.99 9.10
N LYS A 431 -7.04 10.81 8.09
CA LYS A 431 -8.03 11.65 7.38
C LYS A 431 -8.85 10.81 6.39
N SER A 432 -9.57 9.81 6.90
CA SER A 432 -10.36 8.84 6.12
C SER A 432 -11.68 8.53 6.85
N SER A 433 -12.60 7.86 6.17
CA SER A 433 -13.81 7.31 6.79
C SER A 433 -13.54 5.90 7.35
N HIS A 434 -14.56 5.05 7.53
CA HIS A 434 -14.38 3.72 8.08
C HIS A 434 -13.33 2.92 7.28
N LEU A 435 -12.37 2.33 8.00
CA LEU A 435 -11.21 1.65 7.42
C LEU A 435 -11.44 0.14 7.35
N SER A 436 -11.34 -0.43 6.16
CA SER A 436 -11.12 -1.86 5.97
C SER A 436 -9.62 -2.15 5.86
N LEU A 437 -9.23 -3.42 6.01
CA LEU A 437 -7.83 -3.85 5.89
C LEU A 437 -7.26 -3.51 4.50
N ASN A 438 -7.98 -3.85 3.43
CA ASN A 438 -7.58 -3.52 2.06
C ASN A 438 -7.52 -2.01 1.80
N ARG A 439 -8.45 -1.23 2.37
CA ARG A 439 -8.40 0.23 2.25
C ARG A 439 -7.15 0.79 2.90
N LEU A 440 -6.77 0.25 4.07
CA LEU A 440 -5.56 0.66 4.76
C LEU A 440 -4.31 0.37 3.93
N THR A 441 -4.20 -0.82 3.32
CA THR A 441 -3.06 -1.15 2.44
C THR A 441 -3.00 -0.29 1.18
N ARG A 442 -4.13 0.28 0.74
CA ARG A 442 -4.20 1.13 -0.46
C ARG A 442 -3.88 2.59 -0.16
N GLU A 443 -4.52 3.13 0.88
CA GLU A 443 -4.53 4.58 1.15
C GLU A 443 -3.47 5.02 2.16
N ASN A 444 -3.07 4.17 3.11
CA ASN A 444 -2.25 4.56 4.26
C ASN A 444 -1.20 3.49 4.58
N LEU A 445 -0.53 3.03 3.53
CA LEU A 445 0.47 1.96 3.60
C LEU A 445 1.65 2.34 4.51
N ASP A 446 2.06 3.61 4.45
CA ASP A 446 3.14 4.22 5.22
C ASP A 446 2.90 4.19 6.73
N VAL A 447 1.66 4.42 7.15
CA VAL A 447 1.26 4.34 8.55
C VAL A 447 1.37 2.90 9.05
N LEU A 448 0.91 1.94 8.25
CA LEU A 448 0.97 0.53 8.62
C LEU A 448 2.40 0.00 8.62
N ASP A 449 3.23 0.44 7.66
CA ASP A 449 4.66 0.11 7.61
C ASP A 449 5.41 0.64 8.82
N GLY A 450 5.19 1.90 9.20
CA GLY A 450 5.83 2.50 10.39
C GLY A 450 5.43 1.86 11.72
N ILE A 451 4.37 1.04 11.74
CA ILE A 451 3.93 0.30 12.92
C ILE A 451 4.58 -1.09 13.01
N LEU A 452 4.85 -1.75 11.89
CA LEU A 452 5.27 -3.16 11.85
C LEU A 452 6.75 -3.32 12.14
#